data_AF-A0A1Y4HIR3-F1
#
_entry.id   AF-A0A1Y4HIR3-F1
#
_cell.length_a   1.000
_cell.length_b   1.000
_cell.length_c   1.000
_cell.angle_alpha   90.00
_cell.angle_beta   90.00
_cell.angle_gamma   90.00
#
_symmetry.space_group_name_H-M   'P 1'
#
loop_
_entity.id
_entity.type
_entity.pdbx_description
1 polymer ?
#
loop_
_entity_poly.entity_id
_entity_poly.type
_entity_poly.pdbx_seq_one_letter_code
_entity_poly.pdbx_strand_id
1 'polypeptide(L)'
;MKIIRLDTYGAKLVLFVYLLAIGLSYFYTIVYKVYNGDFISKDVLFSNHILLLIAILTALPYLFVYKLYKRYRKKELQDCLPMEFNIMLLRNITWGLLLLSIILLLTGYGQMGTSTGIDGSILSYFRAAVSKLLVRPWVIAFLLLSQKRKNIIITTILFLIQSLLAHSLGGCFQLFLILLLRLGDNFINIVKRYFVFILIILLTFPAIISFAYDFRAQLRENEMSEETKTDIIFGKLCGRISSFSNSAYILQNSLQVAYDSKDIPFFFYFYDTLRFWGYRHEFGSIGSYVETAIKHSKMEYNQTMPGVLGIFAISFIKSPYTFIFNLLYTVFLMLMIFKLVRKIFPNASNIAFLLIIGFCTSGDISELSNSIYTLIIMWFILSLSNKVLWKKRKSVFYIQ
;
A
#
# COMPACT_ATOMS: atom_id res chain seq x y z
N MET A 1 -36.16 -13.39 10.68
CA MET A 1 -35.17 -12.31 10.48
C MET A 1 -33.77 -12.93 10.43
N LYS A 2 -33.18 -13.16 9.25
CA LYS A 2 -31.84 -13.75 9.15
C LYS A 2 -30.83 -12.72 9.65
N ILE A 3 -30.14 -12.99 10.76
CA ILE A 3 -28.98 -12.21 11.20
C ILE A 3 -27.91 -12.39 10.12
N ILE A 4 -27.75 -11.39 9.25
CA ILE A 4 -26.69 -11.38 8.25
C ILE A 4 -25.38 -11.19 9.01
N ARG A 5 -24.61 -12.27 9.20
CA ARG A 5 -23.26 -12.20 9.78
C ARG A 5 -22.39 -11.36 8.84
N LEU A 6 -21.80 -10.30 9.39
CA LEU A 6 -20.74 -9.53 8.74
C LEU A 6 -19.49 -10.42 8.64
N ASP A 7 -19.33 -11.14 7.52
CA ASP A 7 -18.05 -11.77 7.19
C ASP A 7 -17.02 -10.66 6.93
N THR A 8 -16.16 -10.50 7.93
CA THR A 8 -15.08 -9.50 8.02
C THR A 8 -13.78 -10.16 8.48
N TYR A 9 -13.74 -11.51 8.53
CA TYR A 9 -12.62 -12.23 9.14
C TYR A 9 -11.33 -12.03 8.36
N GLY A 10 -11.39 -12.07 7.02
CA GLY A 10 -10.23 -11.76 6.17
C GLY A 10 -9.65 -10.36 6.43
N ALA A 11 -10.50 -9.35 6.64
CA ALA A 11 -10.06 -8.00 6.95
C ALA A 11 -9.45 -7.88 8.35
N LYS A 12 -9.96 -8.65 9.33
CA LYS A 12 -9.35 -8.76 10.67
C LYS A 12 -7.97 -9.39 10.61
N LEU A 13 -7.77 -10.42 9.78
CA LEU A 13 -6.46 -11.04 9.58
C LEU A 13 -5.45 -10.04 9.00
N VAL A 14 -5.84 -9.29 7.97
CA VAL A 14 -4.98 -8.26 7.38
C VAL A 14 -4.65 -7.17 8.42
N LEU A 15 -5.63 -6.70 9.19
CA LEU A 15 -5.39 -5.76 10.29
C LEU A 15 -4.41 -6.33 11.32
N PHE A 16 -4.58 -7.60 11.70
CA PHE A 16 -3.73 -8.27 12.66
C PHE A 16 -2.26 -8.33 12.21
N VAL A 17 -1.99 -8.55 10.92
CA VAL A 17 -0.61 -8.54 10.37
C VAL A 17 0.10 -7.22 10.69
N TYR A 18 -0.57 -6.08 10.47
CA TYR A 18 0.02 -4.76 10.76
C TYR A 18 0.16 -4.49 12.26
N LEU A 19 -0.85 -4.83 13.07
CA LEU A 19 -0.78 -4.66 14.52
C LEU A 19 0.31 -5.55 15.15
N LEU A 20 0.47 -6.77 14.65
CA LEU A 20 1.54 -7.68 15.05
C LEU A 20 2.91 -7.10 14.68
N ALA A 21 3.07 -6.56 13.47
CA ALA A 21 4.32 -5.91 13.07
C ALA A 21 4.66 -4.70 13.95
N ILE A 22 3.67 -3.89 14.36
CA ILE A 22 3.87 -2.80 15.33
C ILE A 22 4.35 -3.34 16.67
N GLY A 23 3.69 -4.37 17.20
CA GLY A 23 4.08 -5.00 18.47
C GLY A 23 5.49 -5.60 18.42
N LEU A 24 5.84 -6.30 17.34
CA LEU A 24 7.17 -6.87 17.14
C LEU A 24 8.26 -5.79 17.00
N SER A 25 7.98 -4.71 16.25
CA SER A 25 8.93 -3.59 16.15
C SER A 25 9.13 -2.89 17.49
N TYR A 26 8.06 -2.64 18.24
CA TYR A 26 8.15 -2.08 19.60
C TYR A 26 9.00 -2.97 20.52
N PHE A 27 8.78 -4.29 20.49
CA PHE A 27 9.55 -5.23 21.31
C PHE A 27 11.03 -5.26 20.92
N TYR A 28 11.32 -5.27 19.61
CA TYR A 28 12.69 -5.16 19.09
C TYR A 28 13.38 -3.89 19.62
N THR A 29 12.72 -2.74 19.52
CA THR A 29 13.26 -1.45 19.98
C THR A 29 13.54 -1.42 21.48
N ILE A 30 12.72 -2.07 22.31
CA ILE A 30 12.99 -2.15 23.76
C ILE A 30 14.18 -3.04 24.07
N VAL A 31 14.26 -4.21 23.44
CA VAL A 31 15.27 -5.24 23.73
C VAL A 31 16.65 -4.81 23.25
N TYR A 32 16.74 -4.36 21.99
CA TYR A 32 18.02 -4.03 21.35
C TYR A 32 18.43 -2.56 21.51
N LYS A 33 17.55 -1.71 22.05
CA LYS A 33 17.77 -0.26 22.23
C LYS A 33 18.13 0.50 20.95
N VAL A 34 17.78 -0.09 19.80
CA VAL A 34 17.90 0.51 18.48
C VAL A 34 16.57 0.44 17.73
N TYR A 35 16.33 1.38 16.84
CA TYR A 35 15.21 1.35 15.91
C TYR A 35 15.42 0.28 14.81
N ASN A 36 14.32 -0.10 14.16
CA ASN A 36 14.31 -1.03 13.03
C ASN A 36 13.73 -0.37 11.77
N GLY A 37 13.67 -1.10 10.66
CA GLY A 37 13.08 -0.63 9.41
C GLY A 37 14.01 0.31 8.65
N ASP A 38 13.52 1.52 8.34
CA ASP A 38 14.30 2.52 7.60
C ASP A 38 15.37 3.20 8.47
N PHE A 39 15.23 3.10 9.80
CA PHE A 39 16.15 3.64 10.81
C PHE A 39 16.87 2.53 11.58
N ILE A 40 17.15 1.40 10.92
CA ILE A 40 17.87 0.29 11.52
C ILE A 40 19.19 0.79 12.16
N SER A 41 19.50 0.28 13.35
CA SER A 41 20.70 0.61 14.13
C SER A 41 20.80 2.06 14.63
N LYS A 42 19.72 2.86 14.57
CA LYS A 42 19.68 4.18 15.21
C LYS A 42 19.30 4.06 16.68
N ASP A 43 19.96 4.81 17.54
CA ASP A 43 19.77 4.73 18.99
C ASP A 43 18.41 5.25 19.46
N VAL A 44 17.88 4.59 20.48
CA VAL A 44 16.60 4.92 21.11
C VAL A 44 16.84 5.76 22.36
N LEU A 45 16.37 7.00 22.33
CA LEU A 45 16.49 7.94 23.45
C LEU A 45 15.22 8.01 24.31
N PHE A 46 14.09 7.54 23.78
CA PHE A 46 12.82 7.55 24.50
C PHE A 46 12.74 6.46 25.58
N SER A 47 12.05 6.78 26.68
CA SER A 47 11.70 5.81 27.70
C SER A 47 10.70 4.77 27.18
N ASN A 48 10.66 3.59 27.80
CA ASN A 48 9.73 2.53 27.42
C ASN A 48 8.26 2.98 27.45
N HIS A 49 7.89 3.89 28.36
CA HIS A 49 6.53 4.44 28.45
C HIS A 49 6.17 5.31 27.24
N ILE A 50 7.10 6.15 26.78
CA ILE A 50 6.91 6.97 25.59
C ILE A 50 6.82 6.09 24.34
N LEU A 51 7.68 5.08 24.23
CA LEU A 51 7.63 4.11 23.14
C LEU A 51 6.29 3.35 23.10
N LEU A 52 5.75 2.96 24.25
CA LEU A 52 4.44 2.32 24.32
C LEU A 52 3.33 3.24 23.82
N LEU A 53 3.35 4.51 24.23
CA LEU A 53 2.40 5.51 23.76
C LEU A 53 2.49 5.67 22.23
N ILE A 54 3.70 5.78 21.68
CA ILE A 54 3.92 5.88 20.24
C ILE A 54 3.37 4.63 19.54
N ALA A 55 3.62 3.42 20.05
CA ALA A 55 3.10 2.18 19.46
C ALA A 55 1.56 2.17 19.42
N ILE A 56 0.89 2.62 20.49
CA ILE A 56 -0.57 2.76 20.54
C ILE A 56 -1.05 3.78 19.49
N LEU A 57 -0.40 4.95 19.40
CA LEU A 57 -0.75 5.98 18.43
C LEU A 57 -0.53 5.52 16.99
N THR A 58 0.53 4.75 16.72
CA THR A 58 0.81 4.14 15.41
C THR A 58 -0.27 3.15 14.99
N ALA A 59 -0.92 2.45 15.95
CA ALA A 59 -2.00 1.53 15.66
C ALA A 59 -3.32 2.23 15.27
N LEU A 60 -3.57 3.47 15.73
CA LEU A 60 -4.84 4.17 15.55
C LEU A 60 -5.28 4.33 14.08
N PRO A 61 -4.41 4.72 13.11
CA PRO A 61 -4.78 4.80 11.70
C PRO A 61 -5.34 3.48 11.15
N TYR A 62 -4.72 2.35 11.47
CA TYR A 62 -5.18 1.02 11.01
C TYR A 62 -6.55 0.66 11.58
N LEU A 63 -6.76 0.94 12.88
CA LEU A 63 -8.05 0.73 13.54
C LEU A 63 -9.14 1.63 12.95
N PHE A 64 -8.80 2.87 12.61
CA PHE A 64 -9.71 3.81 11.96
C PHE A 64 -10.13 3.33 10.57
N VAL A 65 -9.18 2.89 9.74
CA VAL A 65 -9.46 2.32 8.41
C VAL A 65 -10.32 1.07 8.52
N TYR A 66 -10.06 0.19 9.49
CA TYR A 66 -10.91 -0.98 9.74
C TYR A 66 -12.33 -0.60 10.18
N LYS A 67 -12.50 0.43 11.01
CA LYS A 67 -13.81 0.95 11.40
C LYS A 67 -14.57 1.52 10.21
N LEU A 68 -13.90 2.26 9.32
CA LEU A 68 -14.47 2.72 8.06
C LEU A 68 -14.91 1.54 7.18
N TYR A 69 -14.03 0.55 7.01
CA TYR A 69 -14.35 -0.68 6.28
C TYR A 69 -15.61 -1.35 6.82
N LYS A 70 -15.72 -1.58 8.14
CA LYS A 70 -16.89 -2.20 8.77
C LYS A 70 -18.17 -1.41 8.49
N ARG A 71 -18.09 -0.06 8.49
CA ARG A 71 -19.22 0.82 8.15
C ARG A 71 -19.68 0.61 6.71
N TYR A 72 -18.77 0.58 5.75
CA TYR A 72 -19.12 0.37 4.33
C TYR A 72 -19.58 -1.06 4.06
N ARG A 73 -18.94 -2.07 4.68
CA ARG A 73 -19.35 -3.47 4.59
C ARG A 73 -20.77 -3.71 5.11
N LYS A 74 -21.15 -3.03 6.21
CA LYS A 74 -22.53 -3.09 6.72
C LYS A 74 -23.54 -2.55 5.70
N LYS A 75 -23.22 -1.44 5.02
CA LYS A 75 -24.09 -0.86 3.98
C LYS A 75 -24.23 -1.80 2.77
N GLU A 76 -23.14 -2.44 2.34
CA GLU A 76 -23.17 -3.43 1.25
C GLU A 76 -24.16 -4.56 1.50
N LEU A 77 -24.15 -5.12 2.71
CA LEU A 77 -25.05 -6.20 3.11
C LEU A 77 -26.51 -5.76 3.25
N GLN A 78 -26.77 -4.46 3.43
CA GLN A 78 -28.12 -3.91 3.50
C GLN A 78 -28.68 -3.65 2.09
N ASP A 79 -27.86 -3.09 1.21
CA ASP A 79 -28.33 -2.61 -0.10
C ASP A 79 -28.30 -3.69 -1.19
N CYS A 80 -27.51 -4.77 -1.02
CA CYS A 80 -27.44 -5.95 -1.90
C CYS A 80 -27.53 -5.64 -3.41
N LEU A 81 -26.75 -4.66 -3.86
CA LEU A 81 -26.80 -4.18 -5.24
C LEU A 81 -26.23 -5.23 -6.21
N PRO A 82 -26.88 -5.48 -7.37
CA PRO A 82 -26.35 -6.40 -8.37
C PRO A 82 -25.05 -5.88 -8.98
N MET A 83 -24.15 -6.82 -9.30
CA MET A 83 -22.87 -6.51 -9.92
C MET A 83 -23.01 -6.55 -11.45
N GLU A 84 -22.97 -5.39 -12.10
CA GLU A 84 -23.34 -5.24 -13.52
C GLU A 84 -22.16 -4.97 -14.48
N PHE A 85 -20.94 -5.43 -14.18
CA PHE A 85 -19.78 -5.17 -15.06
C PHE A 85 -19.15 -6.44 -15.62
N ASN A 86 -18.50 -6.31 -16.78
CA ASN A 86 -17.87 -7.41 -17.46
C ASN A 86 -16.51 -7.78 -16.84
N ILE A 87 -16.47 -8.86 -16.06
CA ILE A 87 -15.23 -9.40 -15.44
C ILE A 87 -14.18 -9.74 -16.51
N MET A 88 -14.57 -10.13 -17.72
CA MET A 88 -13.64 -10.43 -18.82
C MET A 88 -12.94 -9.16 -19.33
N LEU A 89 -13.64 -8.02 -19.35
CA LEU A 89 -13.04 -6.73 -19.67
C LEU A 89 -12.03 -6.33 -18.59
N LEU A 90 -12.42 -6.44 -17.31
CA LEU A 90 -11.53 -6.15 -16.18
C LEU A 90 -10.26 -7.02 -16.25
N ARG A 91 -10.40 -8.31 -16.57
CA ARG A 91 -9.28 -9.23 -16.79
C ARG A 91 -8.35 -8.73 -17.89
N ASN A 92 -8.90 -8.45 -19.07
CA ASN A 92 -8.11 -8.11 -20.25
C ASN A 92 -7.33 -6.80 -20.02
N ILE A 93 -7.95 -5.80 -19.37
CA ILE A 93 -7.27 -4.56 -19.02
C ILE A 93 -6.18 -4.83 -17.97
N THR A 94 -6.48 -5.60 -16.92
CA THR A 94 -5.50 -5.94 -15.87
C THR A 94 -4.28 -6.64 -16.47
N TRP A 95 -4.49 -7.61 -17.36
CA TRP A 95 -3.40 -8.32 -18.05
C TRP A 95 -2.65 -7.42 -19.01
N GLY A 96 -3.35 -6.58 -19.78
CA GLY A 96 -2.73 -5.61 -20.68
C GLY A 96 -1.80 -4.65 -19.92
N LEU A 97 -2.29 -4.07 -18.81
CA LEU A 97 -1.50 -3.19 -17.95
C LEU A 97 -0.32 -3.90 -17.30
N LEU A 98 -0.50 -5.14 -16.82
CA LEU A 98 0.61 -5.95 -16.28
C LEU A 98 1.69 -6.19 -17.34
N LEU A 99 1.32 -6.66 -18.53
CA LEU A 99 2.26 -6.93 -19.61
C LEU A 99 3.01 -5.68 -20.04
N LEU A 100 2.29 -4.57 -20.21
CA LEU A 100 2.91 -3.31 -20.60
C LEU A 100 3.81 -2.73 -19.48
N SER A 101 3.46 -2.92 -18.20
CA SER A 101 4.37 -2.57 -17.09
C SER A 101 5.62 -3.44 -17.05
N ILE A 102 5.51 -4.74 -17.36
CA ILE A 102 6.64 -5.65 -17.47
C ILE A 102 7.57 -5.22 -18.60
N ILE A 103 7.02 -4.89 -19.78
CA ILE A 103 7.80 -4.40 -20.92
C ILE A 103 8.56 -3.12 -20.55
N LEU A 104 7.91 -2.17 -19.86
CA LEU A 104 8.59 -0.95 -19.39
C LEU A 104 9.74 -1.26 -18.44
N LEU A 105 9.53 -2.15 -17.47
CA LEU A 105 10.55 -2.50 -16.48
C LEU A 105 11.74 -3.25 -17.10
N LEU A 106 11.51 -4.06 -18.15
CA LEU A 106 12.59 -4.68 -18.92
C LEU A 106 13.48 -3.66 -19.64
N THR A 107 12.95 -2.47 -19.95
CA THR A 107 13.73 -1.36 -20.51
C THR A 107 14.41 -0.48 -19.45
N GLY A 108 14.39 -0.88 -18.18
CA GLY A 108 14.94 -0.10 -17.05
C GLY A 108 14.03 1.03 -16.54
N TYR A 109 12.89 1.28 -17.20
CA TYR A 109 12.01 2.40 -16.87
C TYR A 109 11.09 2.08 -15.69
N GLY A 110 11.17 2.88 -14.62
CA GLY A 110 10.32 2.74 -13.43
C GLY A 110 10.79 1.67 -12.43
N GLN A 111 12.02 1.18 -12.55
CA GLN A 111 12.66 0.36 -11.52
C GLN A 111 12.90 1.20 -10.26
N MET A 112 12.75 0.60 -9.08
CA MET A 112 13.03 1.34 -7.84
C MET A 112 14.51 1.71 -7.75
N GLY A 113 14.80 3.00 -7.57
CA GLY A 113 16.16 3.54 -7.50
C GLY A 113 16.69 4.13 -8.80
N THR A 114 15.91 4.09 -9.89
CA THR A 114 16.30 4.70 -11.17
C THR A 114 15.51 5.97 -11.48
N SER A 115 16.15 6.94 -12.16
CA SER A 115 15.48 8.16 -12.60
C SER A 115 14.57 7.89 -13.79
N THR A 116 13.32 8.31 -13.73
CA THR A 116 12.37 8.28 -14.86
C THR A 116 12.48 9.56 -15.69
N GLY A 117 13.67 9.80 -16.26
CA GLY A 117 13.95 10.95 -17.11
C GLY A 117 13.00 11.04 -18.31
N ILE A 118 12.63 12.26 -18.69
CA ILE A 118 11.94 12.56 -19.95
C ILE A 118 12.97 13.25 -20.84
N ASP A 119 13.54 12.50 -21.78
CA ASP A 119 14.62 12.97 -22.65
C ASP A 119 14.09 13.73 -23.88
N GLY A 120 12.87 14.27 -23.81
CA GLY A 120 12.20 15.01 -24.89
C GLY A 120 11.67 14.16 -26.05
N SER A 121 12.05 12.87 -26.16
CA SER A 121 11.55 11.97 -27.21
C SER A 121 10.08 11.59 -26.99
N ILE A 122 9.32 11.37 -28.09
CA ILE A 122 7.94 10.86 -28.04
C ILE A 122 7.85 9.57 -27.21
N LEU A 123 8.86 8.70 -27.34
CA LEU A 123 8.94 7.45 -26.58
C LEU A 123 9.10 7.71 -25.07
N SER A 124 9.86 8.72 -24.65
CA SER A 124 9.98 9.09 -23.23
C SER A 124 8.65 9.61 -22.65
N TYR A 125 7.90 10.42 -23.41
CA TYR A 125 6.56 10.85 -23.02
C TYR A 125 5.57 9.70 -22.95
N PHE A 126 5.62 8.78 -23.92
CA PHE A 126 4.79 7.58 -23.89
C PHE A 126 5.10 6.72 -22.67
N ARG A 127 6.39 6.43 -22.40
CA ARG A 127 6.83 5.68 -21.21
C ARG A 127 6.34 6.35 -19.92
N ALA A 128 6.44 7.67 -19.81
CA ALA A 128 5.96 8.44 -18.67
C ALA A 128 4.42 8.43 -18.52
N ALA A 129 3.68 8.50 -19.62
CA ALA A 129 2.22 8.43 -19.59
C ALA A 129 1.75 7.03 -19.15
N VAL A 130 2.43 6.01 -19.65
CA VAL A 130 2.12 4.61 -19.35
C VAL A 130 2.50 4.26 -17.91
N SER A 131 3.62 4.74 -17.37
CA SER A 131 4.01 4.49 -15.97
C SER A 131 3.02 5.10 -14.96
N LYS A 132 2.28 6.15 -15.35
CA LYS A 132 1.18 6.71 -14.55
C LYS A 132 -0.07 5.80 -14.49
N LEU A 133 -0.19 4.79 -15.35
CA LEU A 133 -1.26 3.80 -15.29
C LEU A 133 -0.94 2.74 -14.23
N LEU A 134 -1.35 3.02 -13.00
CA LEU A 134 -1.01 2.17 -11.87
C LEU A 134 -1.70 0.82 -11.94
N VAL A 135 -0.89 -0.23 -12.01
CA VAL A 135 -1.37 -1.62 -12.18
C VAL A 135 -1.96 -2.20 -10.90
N ARG A 136 -1.44 -1.78 -9.73
CA ARG A 136 -1.79 -2.36 -8.41
C ARG A 136 -3.30 -2.32 -8.11
N PRO A 137 -4.04 -1.22 -8.28
CA PRO A 137 -5.49 -1.23 -8.04
C PRO A 137 -6.25 -2.19 -8.96
N TRP A 138 -5.84 -2.34 -10.23
CA TRP A 138 -6.47 -3.28 -11.17
C TRP A 138 -6.27 -4.72 -10.74
N VAL A 139 -5.05 -5.07 -10.31
CA VAL A 139 -4.73 -6.40 -9.79
C VAL A 139 -5.54 -6.70 -8.53
N ILE A 140 -5.62 -5.77 -7.58
CA ILE A 140 -6.40 -5.93 -6.35
C ILE A 140 -7.88 -6.18 -6.69
N ALA A 141 -8.46 -5.34 -7.54
CA ALA A 141 -9.85 -5.49 -7.96
C ALA A 141 -10.07 -6.84 -8.65
N PHE A 142 -9.27 -7.18 -9.66
CA PHE A 142 -9.44 -8.41 -10.41
C PHE A 142 -9.25 -9.66 -9.56
N LEU A 143 -8.23 -9.71 -8.71
CA LEU A 143 -7.97 -10.88 -7.87
C LEU A 143 -9.03 -11.07 -6.79
N LEU A 144 -9.65 -10.01 -6.26
CA LEU A 144 -10.74 -10.17 -5.29
C LEU A 144 -12.08 -10.54 -5.96
N LEU A 145 -12.30 -10.13 -7.20
CA LEU A 145 -13.56 -10.37 -7.92
C LEU A 145 -13.58 -11.67 -8.73
N SER A 146 -12.41 -12.14 -9.21
CA SER A 146 -12.31 -13.31 -10.08
C SER A 146 -12.50 -14.62 -9.32
N GLN A 147 -13.40 -15.47 -9.84
CA GLN A 147 -13.64 -16.82 -9.33
C GLN A 147 -12.89 -17.92 -10.11
N LYS A 148 -12.40 -17.61 -11.32
CA LYS A 148 -11.74 -18.60 -12.19
C LYS A 148 -10.30 -18.84 -11.75
N ARG A 149 -10.01 -20.02 -11.20
CA ARG A 149 -8.67 -20.45 -10.72
C ARG A 149 -7.55 -20.16 -11.70
N LYS A 150 -7.72 -20.54 -12.98
CA LYS A 150 -6.72 -20.27 -14.04
C LYS A 150 -6.37 -18.79 -14.15
N ASN A 151 -7.36 -17.90 -14.14
CA ASN A 151 -7.12 -16.46 -14.29
C ASN A 151 -6.41 -15.88 -13.06
N ILE A 152 -6.75 -16.39 -11.87
CA ILE A 152 -6.14 -15.98 -10.60
C ILE A 152 -4.65 -16.33 -10.64
N ILE A 153 -4.32 -17.57 -10.97
CA ILE A 153 -2.94 -18.06 -11.06
C ILE A 153 -2.13 -17.23 -12.06
N ILE A 154 -2.64 -17.03 -13.29
CA ILE A 154 -1.96 -16.22 -14.31
C ILE A 154 -1.69 -14.80 -13.81
N THR A 155 -2.69 -14.17 -13.20
CA THR A 155 -2.54 -12.78 -12.71
C THR A 155 -1.52 -12.71 -11.56
N THR A 156 -1.54 -13.68 -10.65
CA THR A 156 -0.56 -13.78 -9.57
C THR A 156 0.86 -13.92 -10.12
N ILE A 157 1.08 -14.80 -11.10
CA ILE A 157 2.40 -14.98 -11.73
C ILE A 157 2.86 -13.69 -12.41
N LEU A 158 2.01 -13.07 -13.23
CA LEU A 158 2.34 -11.82 -13.91
C LEU A 158 2.67 -10.70 -12.91
N PHE A 159 1.93 -10.60 -11.81
CA PHE A 159 2.18 -9.58 -10.80
C PHE A 159 3.46 -9.85 -9.99
N LEU A 160 3.81 -11.12 -9.75
CA LEU A 160 5.10 -11.49 -9.16
C LEU A 160 6.27 -11.11 -10.09
N ILE A 161 6.18 -11.43 -11.39
CA ILE A 161 7.19 -11.05 -12.38
C ILE A 161 7.36 -9.53 -12.41
N GLN A 162 6.24 -8.78 -12.48
CA GLN A 162 6.27 -7.32 -12.44
C GLN A 162 6.94 -6.79 -11.16
N SER A 163 6.66 -7.39 -10.00
CA SER A 163 7.24 -6.95 -8.72
C SER A 163 8.74 -7.21 -8.62
N LEU A 164 9.18 -8.37 -9.12
CA LEU A 164 10.60 -8.74 -9.18
C LEU A 164 11.35 -7.79 -10.12
N LEU A 165 10.82 -7.51 -11.31
CA LEU A 165 11.42 -6.57 -12.26
C LEU A 165 11.41 -5.12 -11.75
N ALA A 166 10.47 -4.76 -10.87
CA ALA A 166 10.46 -3.46 -10.19
C ALA A 166 11.43 -3.39 -8.99
N HIS A 167 12.19 -4.46 -8.73
CA HIS A 167 13.11 -4.61 -7.61
C HIS A 167 12.41 -4.39 -6.24
N SER A 168 11.16 -4.86 -6.11
CA SER A 168 10.30 -4.59 -4.96
C SER A 168 9.69 -5.86 -4.36
N LEU A 169 9.77 -5.99 -3.03
CA LEU A 169 9.07 -7.04 -2.26
C LEU A 169 7.62 -6.65 -1.92
N GLY A 170 7.22 -5.40 -2.20
CA GLY A 170 5.89 -4.89 -1.84
C GLY A 170 4.75 -5.63 -2.55
N GLY A 171 4.96 -6.07 -3.79
CA GLY A 171 3.94 -6.84 -4.52
C GLY A 171 3.73 -8.25 -3.97
N CYS A 172 4.79 -8.92 -3.48
CA CYS A 172 4.68 -10.19 -2.77
C CYS A 172 3.86 -10.04 -1.49
N PHE A 173 4.14 -8.98 -0.71
CA PHE A 173 3.36 -8.67 0.49
C PHE A 173 1.89 -8.35 0.14
N GLN A 174 1.64 -7.60 -0.93
CA GLN A 174 0.28 -7.30 -1.39
C GLN A 174 -0.49 -8.58 -1.76
N LEU A 175 0.15 -9.55 -2.43
CA LEU A 175 -0.48 -10.84 -2.77
C LEU A 175 -0.82 -11.65 -1.51
N PHE A 176 0.06 -11.62 -0.50
CA PHE A 176 -0.21 -12.23 0.79
C PHE A 176 -1.46 -11.62 1.45
N LEU A 177 -1.61 -10.29 1.46
CA LEU A 177 -2.81 -9.63 2.00
C LEU A 177 -4.08 -9.98 1.21
N ILE A 178 -3.99 -10.05 -0.12
CA ILE A 178 -5.11 -10.48 -0.98
C ILE A 178 -5.50 -11.93 -0.64
N LEU A 179 -4.53 -12.82 -0.44
CA LEU A 179 -4.79 -14.21 -0.06
C LEU A 179 -5.55 -14.29 1.27
N LEU A 180 -5.11 -13.57 2.30
CA LEU A 180 -5.80 -13.55 3.60
C LEU A 180 -7.28 -13.10 3.47
N LEU A 181 -7.54 -12.07 2.66
CA LEU A 181 -8.91 -11.61 2.40
C LEU A 181 -9.75 -12.61 1.64
N ARG A 182 -9.17 -13.34 0.69
CA ARG A 182 -9.86 -14.38 -0.07
C ARG A 182 -10.13 -15.64 0.75
N LEU A 183 -9.24 -15.99 1.65
CA LEU A 183 -9.42 -17.14 2.54
C LEU A 183 -10.53 -16.88 3.55
N GLY A 184 -10.62 -15.66 4.09
CA GLY A 184 -11.70 -15.26 4.98
C GLY A 184 -11.90 -16.29 6.11
N ASP A 185 -13.15 -16.64 6.38
CA ASP A 185 -13.52 -17.62 7.42
C ASP A 185 -12.88 -19.01 7.22
N ASN A 186 -12.48 -19.38 5.99
CA ASN A 186 -11.84 -20.67 5.72
C ASN A 186 -10.38 -20.73 6.17
N PHE A 187 -9.77 -19.61 6.56
CA PHE A 187 -8.36 -19.57 6.96
C PHE A 187 -8.05 -20.55 8.11
N ILE A 188 -8.86 -20.57 9.17
CA ILE A 188 -8.65 -21.48 10.31
C ILE A 188 -8.71 -22.94 9.86
N ASN A 189 -9.68 -23.27 8.99
CA ASN A 189 -9.84 -24.63 8.48
C ASN A 189 -8.63 -25.06 7.64
N ILE A 190 -8.07 -24.16 6.82
CA ILE A 190 -6.84 -24.40 6.06
C ILE A 190 -5.65 -24.58 7.01
N VAL A 191 -5.52 -23.74 8.04
CA VAL A 191 -4.43 -23.86 9.02
C VAL A 191 -4.47 -25.20 9.74
N LYS A 192 -5.66 -25.65 10.16
CA LYS A 192 -5.83 -26.96 10.80
C LYS A 192 -5.53 -28.10 9.83
N ARG A 193 -6.03 -28.03 8.60
CA ARG A 193 -5.86 -29.09 7.59
C ARG A 193 -4.41 -29.28 7.15
N TYR A 194 -3.64 -28.19 7.06
CA TYR A 194 -2.26 -28.19 6.57
C TYR A 194 -1.27 -27.78 7.66
N PHE A 195 -1.58 -28.07 8.92
CA PHE A 195 -0.80 -27.62 10.08
C PHE A 195 0.69 -27.95 9.98
N VAL A 196 1.04 -29.20 9.65
CA VAL A 196 2.43 -29.65 9.51
C VAL A 196 3.16 -28.87 8.41
N PHE A 197 2.52 -28.66 7.26
CA PHE A 197 3.09 -27.91 6.15
C PHE A 197 3.32 -26.43 6.50
N ILE A 198 2.37 -25.83 7.23
CA ILE A 198 2.50 -24.44 7.72
C ILE A 198 3.63 -24.33 8.74
N LEU A 199 3.81 -25.33 9.60
CA LEU A 199 4.92 -25.37 10.55
C LEU A 199 6.27 -25.45 9.83
N ILE A 200 6.38 -26.26 8.77
CA ILE A 200 7.58 -26.31 7.91
C ILE A 200 7.84 -24.94 7.25
N ILE A 201 6.79 -24.28 6.74
CA ILE A 201 6.92 -22.92 6.18
C ILE A 201 7.41 -21.95 7.25
N LEU A 202 6.85 -21.98 8.45
CA LEU A 202 7.26 -21.08 9.55
C LEU A 202 8.73 -21.28 9.94
N LEU A 203 9.21 -22.52 9.97
CA LEU A 203 10.61 -22.84 10.27
C LEU A 203 11.57 -22.39 9.16
N THR A 204 11.13 -22.46 7.90
CA THR A 204 11.93 -22.03 6.73
C THR A 204 11.76 -20.55 6.39
N PHE A 205 10.76 -19.88 6.97
CA PHE A 205 10.42 -18.47 6.72
C PHE A 205 11.62 -17.52 6.90
N PRO A 206 12.45 -17.62 7.96
CA PRO A 206 13.68 -16.84 8.08
C PRO A 206 14.60 -16.91 6.84
N ALA A 207 14.83 -18.12 6.33
CA ALA A 207 15.72 -18.34 5.20
C ALA A 207 15.10 -17.81 3.90
N ILE A 208 13.80 -17.99 3.71
CA ILE A 208 13.05 -17.48 2.53
C ILE A 208 13.13 -15.95 2.50
N ILE A 209 12.92 -15.29 3.65
CA ILE A 209 12.97 -13.83 3.73
C ILE A 209 14.40 -13.32 3.51
N SER A 210 15.41 -13.94 4.12
CA SER A 210 16.83 -13.61 3.87
C SER A 210 17.15 -13.66 2.38
N PHE A 211 16.88 -14.80 1.75
CA PHE A 211 17.09 -14.97 0.32
C PHE A 211 16.38 -13.91 -0.53
N ALA A 212 15.14 -13.55 -0.17
CA ALA A 212 14.39 -12.52 -0.89
C ALA A 212 15.00 -11.11 -0.74
N TYR A 213 15.56 -10.77 0.43
CA TYR A 213 16.25 -9.50 0.64
C TYR A 213 17.62 -9.47 -0.05
N ASP A 214 18.35 -10.58 -0.03
CA ASP A 214 19.65 -10.74 -0.70
C ASP A 214 19.47 -10.61 -2.21
N PHE A 215 18.51 -11.34 -2.78
CA PHE A 215 18.15 -11.24 -4.19
C PHE A 215 17.74 -9.81 -4.58
N ARG A 216 16.97 -9.12 -3.73
CA ARG A 216 16.61 -7.71 -3.95
C ARG A 216 17.82 -6.78 -3.89
N ALA A 217 18.78 -7.03 -2.99
CA ALA A 217 19.99 -6.22 -2.87
C ALA A 217 20.87 -6.36 -4.12
N GLN A 218 21.04 -7.60 -4.61
CA GLN A 218 21.72 -7.89 -5.87
C GLN A 218 21.10 -7.16 -7.06
N LEU A 219 19.75 -7.17 -7.17
CA LEU A 219 19.04 -6.44 -8.22
C LEU A 219 19.24 -4.91 -8.17
N ARG A 220 19.64 -4.37 -7.02
CA ARG A 220 19.84 -2.92 -6.81
C ARG A 220 21.29 -2.50 -6.80
N GLU A 221 22.23 -3.41 -7.06
CA GLU A 221 23.68 -3.16 -7.00
C GLU A 221 24.13 -2.60 -5.63
N ASN A 222 23.38 -2.88 -4.56
CA ASN A 222 23.75 -2.45 -3.22
C ASN A 222 24.71 -3.46 -2.58
N GLU A 223 25.65 -2.96 -1.77
CA GLU A 223 26.51 -3.82 -0.96
C GLU A 223 25.67 -4.73 -0.05
N MET A 224 25.97 -6.03 -0.10
CA MET A 224 25.41 -7.04 0.79
C MET A 224 26.00 -6.81 2.18
N SER A 225 25.17 -6.36 3.12
CA SER A 225 25.56 -6.28 4.54
C SER A 225 25.48 -7.67 5.17
N GLU A 226 26.48 -8.02 5.99
CA GLU A 226 26.43 -9.20 6.85
C GLU A 226 25.40 -8.99 7.97
N GLU A 227 24.13 -9.16 7.66
CA GLU A 227 23.05 -9.08 8.65
C GLU A 227 22.69 -10.45 9.19
N THR A 228 22.46 -10.53 10.50
CA THR A 228 21.97 -11.77 11.10
C THR A 228 20.54 -12.07 10.61
N LYS A 229 20.15 -13.35 10.59
CA LYS A 229 18.77 -13.74 10.22
C LYS A 229 17.71 -13.03 11.08
N THR A 230 18.04 -12.73 12.34
CA THR A 230 17.19 -11.97 13.26
C THR A 230 17.05 -10.50 12.83
N ASP A 231 18.13 -9.87 12.38
CA ASP A 231 18.09 -8.49 11.86
C ASP A 231 17.32 -8.40 10.55
N ILE A 232 17.35 -9.42 9.72
CA ILE A 232 16.56 -9.43 8.49
C ILE A 232 15.05 -9.50 8.80
N ILE A 233 14.63 -10.37 9.72
CA ILE A 233 13.20 -10.54 10.04
C ILE A 233 12.67 -9.40 10.89
N PHE A 234 13.31 -9.13 12.03
CA PHE A 234 12.80 -8.15 12.99
C PHE A 234 13.35 -6.76 12.71
N GLY A 235 14.60 -6.65 12.26
CA GLY A 235 15.21 -5.40 11.83
C GLY A 235 14.59 -4.88 10.51
N LYS A 236 14.66 -5.64 9.41
CA LYS A 236 14.19 -5.18 8.09
C LYS A 236 12.70 -5.44 7.82
N LEU A 237 12.23 -6.68 7.90
CA LEU A 237 10.87 -7.04 7.46
C LEU A 237 9.79 -6.42 8.37
N CYS A 238 9.82 -6.71 9.67
CA CYS A 238 8.84 -6.16 10.62
C CYS A 238 8.92 -4.64 10.66
N GLY A 239 10.14 -4.09 10.67
CA GLY A 239 10.39 -2.66 10.64
C GLY A 239 9.90 -1.93 9.39
N ARG A 240 9.76 -2.60 8.24
CA ARG A 240 9.20 -2.01 7.00
C ARG A 240 7.70 -2.26 6.81
N ILE A 241 7.13 -3.24 7.49
CA ILE A 241 5.67 -3.45 7.53
C ILE A 241 5.02 -2.53 8.58
N SER A 242 5.75 -2.25 9.65
CA SER A 242 5.39 -1.31 10.71
C SER A 242 5.92 0.09 10.40
N SER A 243 5.17 1.12 10.77
CA SER A 243 5.67 2.51 10.76
C SER A 243 6.08 3.02 12.14
N PHE A 244 6.15 2.13 13.14
CA PHE A 244 6.46 2.46 14.53
C PHE A 244 7.82 3.15 14.67
N SER A 245 8.89 2.48 14.27
CA SER A 245 10.27 3.01 14.40
C SER A 245 10.44 4.29 13.61
N ASN A 246 9.81 4.38 12.43
CA ASN A 246 9.86 5.58 11.61
C ASN A 246 9.18 6.77 12.29
N SER A 247 7.98 6.56 12.86
CA SER A 247 7.27 7.60 13.60
C SER A 247 8.01 7.98 14.89
N ALA A 248 8.56 7.00 15.61
CA ALA A 248 9.30 7.22 16.84
C ALA A 248 10.59 8.01 16.60
N TYR A 249 11.36 7.66 15.58
CA TYR A 249 12.60 8.37 15.26
C TYR A 249 12.33 9.81 14.79
N ILE A 250 11.25 10.05 14.02
CA ILE A 250 10.82 11.41 13.65
C ILE A 250 10.48 12.23 14.91
N LEU A 251 9.72 11.64 15.85
CA LEU A 251 9.37 12.31 17.10
C LEU A 251 10.60 12.58 17.99
N GLN A 252 11.56 11.66 18.00
CA GLN A 252 12.82 11.81 18.72
C GLN A 252 13.63 12.99 18.17
N ASN A 253 13.57 13.23 16.85
CA ASN A 253 14.23 14.34 16.17
C ASN A 253 13.30 15.55 15.97
N SER A 254 12.29 15.72 16.82
CA SER A 254 11.31 16.81 16.70
C SER A 254 11.92 18.22 16.75
N LEU A 255 13.05 18.41 17.44
CA LEU A 255 13.78 19.68 17.45
C LEU A 255 14.33 20.04 16.05
N GLN A 256 14.86 19.07 15.32
CA GLN A 256 15.30 19.27 13.94
C GLN A 256 14.11 19.63 13.04
N VAL A 257 13.00 18.93 13.19
CA VAL A 257 11.75 19.24 12.45
C VAL A 257 11.23 20.65 12.76
N ALA A 258 11.35 21.09 14.02
CA ALA A 258 10.97 22.44 14.41
C ALA A 258 11.90 23.50 13.80
N TYR A 259 13.20 23.22 13.71
CA TYR A 259 14.20 24.09 13.07
C TYR A 259 13.92 24.23 11.57
N ASP A 260 13.70 23.11 10.88
CA ASP A 260 13.41 23.06 9.43
C ASP A 260 11.96 23.47 9.09
N SER A 261 11.13 23.76 10.10
CA SER A 261 9.70 24.01 9.90
C SER A 261 9.42 25.14 8.93
N LYS A 262 10.34 26.09 8.74
CA LYS A 262 10.21 27.18 7.76
C LYS A 262 10.23 26.67 6.32
N ASP A 263 11.00 25.63 6.05
CA ASP A 263 11.18 25.04 4.73
C ASP A 263 10.05 24.07 4.35
N ILE A 264 9.24 23.66 5.34
CA ILE A 264 8.07 22.80 5.15
C ILE A 264 6.84 23.67 4.80
N PRO A 265 6.25 23.55 3.60
CA PRO A 265 5.08 24.34 3.20
C PRO A 265 3.82 23.97 4.02
N PHE A 266 2.95 24.93 4.31
CA PHE A 266 1.71 24.67 5.07
C PHE A 266 0.79 23.62 4.44
N PHE A 267 0.78 23.52 3.11
CA PHE A 267 -0.06 22.61 2.33
C PHE A 267 0.73 21.48 1.65
N PHE A 268 1.90 21.12 2.20
CA PHE A 268 2.79 20.11 1.64
C PHE A 268 2.06 18.84 1.19
N TYR A 269 1.07 18.40 1.99
CA TYR A 269 0.42 17.11 1.81
C TYR A 269 -0.58 17.15 0.67
N PHE A 270 -1.22 18.30 0.48
CA PHE A 270 -2.03 18.54 -0.68
C PHE A 270 -1.15 18.61 -1.94
N TYR A 271 -0.02 19.33 -1.90
CA TYR A 271 0.89 19.42 -3.04
C TYR A 271 1.44 18.05 -3.46
N ASP A 272 1.72 17.15 -2.51
CA ASP A 272 2.14 15.78 -2.81
C ASP A 272 1.08 15.00 -3.61
N THR A 273 -0.21 15.29 -3.45
CA THR A 273 -1.25 14.66 -4.28
C THR A 273 -1.28 15.18 -5.72
N LEU A 274 -0.79 16.39 -5.94
CA LEU A 274 -0.75 17.03 -7.26
C LEU A 274 0.46 16.57 -8.10
N ARG A 275 1.44 15.91 -7.48
CA ARG A 275 2.60 15.33 -8.18
C ARG A 275 2.20 14.41 -9.33
N PHE A 276 1.11 13.66 -9.18
CA PHE A 276 0.57 12.82 -10.25
C PHE A 276 0.21 13.64 -11.52
N TRP A 277 -0.29 14.86 -11.32
CA TRP A 277 -0.63 15.81 -12.39
C TRP A 277 0.57 16.59 -12.93
N GLY A 278 1.77 16.29 -12.47
CA GLY A 278 3.00 16.96 -12.91
C GLY A 278 3.30 18.25 -12.16
N TYR A 279 2.52 18.61 -11.13
CA TYR A 279 2.88 19.72 -10.26
C TYR A 279 4.12 19.33 -9.44
N ARG A 280 5.23 20.04 -9.65
CA ARG A 280 6.47 19.87 -8.89
C ARG A 280 6.68 21.13 -8.06
N HIS A 281 6.48 21.00 -6.75
CA HIS A 281 6.87 22.04 -5.82
C HIS A 281 8.38 21.92 -5.54
N GLU A 282 9.04 23.03 -5.18
CA GLU A 282 10.43 23.03 -4.72
C GLU A 282 10.60 22.12 -3.50
N PHE A 283 9.60 22.14 -2.61
CA PHE A 283 9.53 21.17 -1.55
C PHE A 283 9.24 19.77 -2.12
N GLY A 284 10.15 18.84 -1.78
CA GLY A 284 10.05 17.42 -2.03
C GLY A 284 8.81 16.76 -1.41
N SER A 285 8.79 15.43 -1.36
CA SER A 285 7.77 14.74 -0.56
C SER A 285 8.23 14.70 0.89
N ILE A 286 7.32 14.37 1.81
CA ILE A 286 7.75 14.20 3.21
C ILE A 286 8.72 13.03 3.31
N GLY A 287 8.51 11.98 2.51
CA GLY A 287 9.44 10.85 2.44
C GLY A 287 10.85 11.28 2.05
N SER A 288 11.00 12.22 1.10
CA SER A 288 12.33 12.77 0.76
C SER A 288 12.87 13.68 1.86
N TYR A 289 12.04 14.53 2.46
CA TYR A 289 12.45 15.38 3.59
C TYR A 289 12.98 14.55 4.77
N VAL A 290 12.28 13.47 5.12
CA VAL A 290 12.71 12.56 6.21
C VAL A 290 14.02 11.87 5.85
N GLU A 291 14.18 11.43 4.60
CA GLU A 291 15.42 10.77 4.14
C GLU A 291 16.62 11.74 4.17
N THR A 292 16.45 13.00 3.76
CA THR A 292 17.56 13.96 3.68
C THR A 292 17.83 14.69 4.99
N ALA A 293 16.79 15.22 5.65
CA ALA A 293 16.92 16.09 6.81
C ALA A 293 16.95 15.34 8.15
N ILE A 294 16.27 14.20 8.26
CA ILE A 294 16.17 13.44 9.52
C ILE A 294 17.14 12.24 9.53
N LYS A 295 17.21 11.51 8.41
CA LYS A 295 18.11 10.35 8.29
C LYS A 295 19.52 10.72 7.86
N HIS A 296 19.72 11.93 7.31
CA HIS A 296 20.98 12.42 6.75
C HIS A 296 21.56 11.52 5.64
N SER A 297 20.67 10.93 4.84
CA SER A 297 21.06 10.10 3.71
C SER A 297 21.45 10.99 2.52
N LYS A 298 22.57 10.65 1.86
CA LYS A 298 23.04 11.33 0.64
C LYS A 298 22.36 10.83 -0.64
N MET A 299 21.49 9.82 -0.53
CA MET A 299 20.84 9.23 -1.71
C MET A 299 19.53 9.95 -2.04
N GLU A 300 19.55 10.83 -3.04
CA GLU A 300 18.40 11.63 -3.48
C GLU A 300 17.18 10.81 -3.96
N TYR A 301 17.37 9.54 -4.35
CA TYR A 301 16.32 8.70 -4.94
C TYR A 301 15.59 7.80 -3.92
N ASN A 302 16.03 7.76 -2.67
CA ASN A 302 15.35 6.99 -1.63
C ASN A 302 14.31 7.87 -0.92
N GLN A 303 13.17 7.27 -0.59
CA GLN A 303 12.15 7.92 0.24
C GLN A 303 11.89 7.03 1.45
N THR A 304 12.03 7.61 2.64
CA THR A 304 11.64 6.95 3.89
C THR A 304 10.11 6.88 3.96
N MET A 305 9.57 5.84 4.60
CA MET A 305 8.13 5.71 4.89
C MET A 305 7.80 6.31 6.26
N PRO A 306 7.52 7.61 6.41
CA PRO A 306 7.32 8.25 7.72
C PRO A 306 6.17 7.64 8.55
N GLY A 307 5.19 7.03 7.88
CA GLY A 307 3.94 6.62 8.49
C GLY A 307 3.00 7.78 8.77
N VAL A 308 1.71 7.47 8.93
CA VAL A 308 0.67 8.48 9.17
C VAL A 308 0.93 9.24 10.47
N LEU A 309 1.39 8.57 11.53
CA LEU A 309 1.73 9.22 12.79
C LEU A 309 2.93 10.19 12.62
N GLY A 310 4.01 9.75 11.96
CA GLY A 310 5.16 10.60 11.69
C GLY A 310 4.80 11.86 10.89
N ILE A 311 3.96 11.73 9.86
CA ILE A 311 3.49 12.88 9.07
C ILE A 311 2.65 13.83 9.90
N PHE A 312 1.75 13.31 10.73
CA PHE A 312 0.92 14.13 11.60
C PHE A 312 1.72 14.82 12.70
N ALA A 313 2.78 14.19 13.21
CA ALA A 313 3.75 14.83 14.09
C ALA A 313 4.45 16.01 13.40
N ILE A 314 5.00 15.79 12.20
CA ILE A 314 5.61 16.87 11.38
C ILE A 314 4.61 18.00 11.11
N SER A 315 3.37 17.63 10.75
CA SER A 315 2.29 18.58 10.49
C SER A 315 1.99 19.44 11.72
N PHE A 316 1.94 18.81 12.90
CA PHE A 316 1.64 19.50 14.15
C PHE A 316 2.77 20.43 14.60
N ILE A 317 4.03 19.97 14.47
CA ILE A 317 5.22 20.78 14.74
C ILE A 317 5.27 22.00 13.80
N LYS A 318 4.93 21.83 12.51
CA LYS A 318 4.80 22.94 11.56
C LYS A 318 3.73 23.93 12.01
N SER A 319 2.52 23.45 12.27
CA SER A 319 1.41 24.25 12.77
C SER A 319 0.20 23.37 13.13
N PRO A 320 -0.54 23.66 14.23
CA PRO A 320 -1.81 23.01 14.51
C PRO A 320 -2.82 23.07 13.35
N TYR A 321 -2.81 24.16 12.56
CA TYR A 321 -3.68 24.31 11.39
C TYR A 321 -3.31 23.35 10.26
N THR A 322 -2.00 23.17 9.99
CA THR A 322 -1.51 22.20 9.00
C THR A 322 -1.89 20.78 9.40
N PHE A 323 -1.76 20.44 10.70
CA PHE A 323 -2.21 19.15 11.21
C PHE A 323 -3.71 18.92 10.98
N ILE A 324 -4.57 19.86 11.36
CA ILE A 324 -6.03 19.72 11.18
C ILE A 324 -6.38 19.58 9.69
N PHE A 325 -5.79 20.42 8.83
CA PHE A 325 -6.00 20.35 7.39
C PHE A 325 -5.60 18.98 6.84
N ASN A 326 -4.38 18.51 7.12
CA ASN A 326 -3.88 17.22 6.64
C ASN A 326 -4.72 16.05 7.16
N LEU A 327 -5.15 16.08 8.42
CA LEU A 327 -6.04 15.08 9.01
C LEU A 327 -7.38 15.02 8.26
N LEU A 328 -8.06 16.15 8.11
CA LEU A 328 -9.35 16.23 7.42
C LEU A 328 -9.24 15.81 5.96
N TYR A 329 -8.17 16.26 5.28
CA TYR A 329 -7.89 15.90 3.89
C TYR A 329 -7.65 14.40 3.72
N THR A 330 -6.87 13.78 4.61
CA THR A 330 -6.64 12.33 4.63
C THR A 330 -7.95 11.56 4.76
N VAL A 331 -8.79 11.97 5.72
CA VAL A 331 -10.11 11.35 5.94
C VAL A 331 -11.00 11.52 4.72
N PHE A 332 -11.00 12.71 4.10
CA PHE A 332 -11.75 12.98 2.87
C PHE A 332 -11.35 12.04 1.73
N LEU A 333 -10.04 11.88 1.45
CA LEU A 333 -9.56 10.99 0.39
C LEU A 333 -9.91 9.52 0.66
N MET A 334 -9.75 9.03 1.89
CA MET A 334 -10.15 7.67 2.26
C MET A 334 -11.65 7.44 2.04
N LEU A 335 -12.49 8.38 2.46
CA LEU A 335 -13.94 8.30 2.24
C LEU A 335 -14.28 8.30 0.75
N MET A 336 -13.57 9.08 -0.06
CA MET A 336 -13.75 9.11 -1.50
C MET A 336 -13.39 7.77 -2.15
N ILE A 337 -12.31 7.11 -1.75
CA ILE A 337 -11.95 5.76 -2.22
C ILE A 337 -13.09 4.77 -1.93
N PHE A 338 -13.61 4.72 -0.70
CA PHE A 338 -14.73 3.84 -0.37
C PHE A 338 -15.98 4.13 -1.21
N LYS A 339 -16.30 5.42 -1.43
CA LYS A 339 -17.45 5.82 -2.28
C LYS A 339 -17.24 5.40 -3.74
N LEU A 340 -16.05 5.63 -4.30
CA LEU A 340 -15.72 5.26 -5.68
C LEU A 340 -15.73 3.75 -5.87
N VAL A 341 -15.08 2.99 -5.00
CA VAL A 341 -15.10 1.52 -5.05
C VAL A 341 -16.52 1.00 -4.99
N ARG A 342 -17.35 1.51 -4.07
CA ARG A 342 -18.75 1.08 -3.96
C ARG A 342 -19.55 1.40 -5.23
N LYS A 343 -19.27 2.53 -5.88
CA LYS A 343 -19.92 2.94 -7.14
C LYS A 343 -19.55 2.03 -8.30
N ILE A 344 -18.30 1.55 -8.36
CA ILE A 344 -17.77 0.73 -9.46
C ILE A 344 -18.06 -0.76 -9.21
N PHE A 345 -17.83 -1.21 -7.98
CA PHE A 345 -17.87 -2.59 -7.53
C PHE A 345 -18.79 -2.68 -6.30
N PRO A 346 -20.12 -2.75 -6.50
CA PRO A 346 -21.05 -2.90 -5.39
C PRO A 346 -20.72 -4.20 -4.65
N ASN A 347 -20.63 -4.14 -3.32
CA ASN A 347 -20.30 -5.26 -2.43
C ASN A 347 -18.81 -5.66 -2.34
N ALA A 348 -17.90 -4.79 -2.79
CA ALA A 348 -16.45 -5.06 -2.82
C ALA A 348 -15.61 -4.11 -1.94
N SER A 349 -16.09 -3.76 -0.74
CA SER A 349 -15.37 -2.91 0.25
C SER A 349 -13.98 -3.44 0.62
N ASN A 350 -13.72 -4.74 0.43
CA ASN A 350 -12.39 -5.34 0.56
C ASN A 350 -11.35 -4.69 -0.37
N ILE A 351 -11.75 -4.25 -1.57
CA ILE A 351 -10.88 -3.53 -2.51
C ILE A 351 -10.45 -2.19 -1.88
N ALA A 352 -11.42 -1.39 -1.42
CA ALA A 352 -11.13 -0.10 -0.78
C ALA A 352 -10.24 -0.25 0.45
N PHE A 353 -10.50 -1.28 1.27
CA PHE A 353 -9.70 -1.57 2.45
C PHE A 353 -8.23 -1.85 2.10
N LEU A 354 -7.95 -2.67 1.08
CA LEU A 354 -6.58 -2.94 0.64
C LEU A 354 -5.89 -1.74 0.00
N LEU A 355 -6.64 -0.88 -0.70
CA LEU A 355 -6.08 0.34 -1.30
C LEU A 355 -5.68 1.37 -0.24
N ILE A 356 -6.27 1.32 0.95
CA ILE A 356 -6.04 2.30 2.01
C ILE A 356 -5.09 1.78 3.09
N ILE A 357 -5.13 0.51 3.46
CA ILE A 357 -4.41 0.05 4.66
C ILE A 357 -2.87 0.17 4.55
N GLY A 358 -2.32 0.02 3.34
CA GLY A 358 -0.88 0.21 3.10
C GLY A 358 -0.40 1.63 3.37
N PHE A 359 -1.26 2.63 3.10
CA PHE A 359 -0.98 4.03 3.38
C PHE A 359 -0.76 4.31 4.88
N CYS A 360 -1.35 3.52 5.78
CA CYS A 360 -1.07 3.67 7.22
C CYS A 360 0.41 3.43 7.57
N THR A 361 1.08 2.55 6.83
CA THR A 361 2.52 2.28 6.98
C THR A 361 3.37 3.35 6.29
N SER A 362 3.06 3.70 5.04
CA SER A 362 3.90 4.66 4.31
C SER A 362 3.70 6.10 4.77
N GLY A 363 2.45 6.49 5.04
CA GLY A 363 2.02 7.87 5.19
C GLY A 363 1.94 8.64 3.86
N ASP A 364 2.38 8.07 2.74
CA ASP A 364 2.44 8.78 1.48
C ASP A 364 1.05 9.01 0.88
N ILE A 365 0.57 10.25 0.94
CA ILE A 365 -0.74 10.66 0.41
C ILE A 365 -0.89 10.42 -1.08
N SER A 366 0.24 10.34 -1.79
CA SER A 366 0.24 9.98 -3.20
C SER A 366 -0.40 8.61 -3.40
N GLU A 367 -0.26 7.64 -2.47
CA GLU A 367 -0.92 6.32 -2.58
C GLU A 367 -2.45 6.44 -2.60
N LEU A 368 -3.02 7.33 -1.79
CA LEU A 368 -4.46 7.57 -1.75
C LEU A 368 -4.94 8.30 -3.01
N SER A 369 -4.27 9.38 -3.41
CA SER A 369 -4.66 10.15 -4.60
C SER A 369 -4.53 9.31 -5.88
N ASN A 370 -3.45 8.55 -6.01
CA ASN A 370 -3.21 7.60 -7.08
C ASN A 370 -4.28 6.51 -7.19
N SER A 371 -4.72 5.98 -6.03
CA SER A 371 -5.83 5.03 -5.98
C SER A 371 -7.13 5.65 -6.48
N ILE A 372 -7.41 6.90 -6.10
CA ILE A 372 -8.57 7.66 -6.56
C ILE A 372 -8.52 7.84 -8.08
N TYR A 373 -7.41 8.32 -8.64
CA TYR A 373 -7.27 8.54 -10.07
C TYR A 373 -7.48 7.24 -10.86
N THR A 374 -6.88 6.16 -10.38
CA THR A 374 -7.03 4.84 -11.01
C THR A 374 -8.49 4.37 -10.96
N LEU A 375 -9.19 4.57 -9.84
CA LEU A 375 -10.60 4.23 -9.70
C LEU A 375 -11.48 5.09 -10.63
N ILE A 376 -11.18 6.37 -10.83
CA ILE A 376 -11.90 7.23 -11.78
C ILE A 376 -11.72 6.71 -13.21
N ILE A 377 -10.49 6.34 -13.59
CA ILE A 377 -10.20 5.74 -14.91
C ILE A 377 -10.95 4.41 -15.07
N MET A 378 -10.90 3.53 -14.06
CA MET A 378 -11.67 2.28 -14.05
C MET A 378 -13.16 2.54 -14.25
N TRP A 379 -13.73 3.48 -13.50
CA TRP A 379 -15.13 3.85 -13.59
C TRP A 379 -15.48 4.32 -15.01
N PHE A 380 -14.66 5.20 -15.60
CA PHE A 380 -14.85 5.70 -16.95
C PHE A 380 -14.85 4.54 -17.98
N ILE A 381 -13.83 3.69 -17.97
CA ILE A 381 -13.70 2.59 -18.93
C ILE A 381 -14.85 1.58 -18.80
N LEU A 382 -15.18 1.17 -17.57
CA LEU A 382 -16.26 0.22 -17.32
C LEU A 382 -17.63 0.82 -17.68
N SER A 383 -17.86 2.10 -17.39
CA SER A 383 -19.11 2.78 -17.74
C SER A 383 -19.34 2.88 -19.26
N LEU A 384 -18.28 3.13 -20.03
CA LEU A 384 -18.33 3.13 -21.49
C LEU A 384 -18.69 1.73 -22.01
N SER A 385 -18.08 0.68 -21.45
CA SER A 385 -18.37 -0.69 -21.87
C SER A 385 -19.82 -1.11 -21.62
N ASN A 386 -20.41 -0.68 -20.50
CA ASN A 386 -21.80 -1.01 -20.16
C ASN A 386 -22.79 -0.32 -21.11
N LYS A 387 -22.50 0.92 -21.54
CA LYS A 387 -23.31 1.61 -22.57
C LYS A 387 -23.20 0.93 -23.96
N VAL A 388 -22.03 0.43 -24.33
CA VAL A 388 -21.84 -0.29 -25.61
C VAL A 388 -22.56 -1.64 -25.63
N LEU A 389 -22.59 -2.36 -24.50
CA LEU A 389 -23.35 -3.61 -24.34
C LEU A 389 -24.87 -3.40 -24.41
N TRP A 390 -25.38 -2.28 -23.88
CA TRP A 390 -26.79 -1.91 -23.99
C TRP A 390 -27.21 -1.54 -25.42
N LYS A 391 -26.32 -0.93 -26.22
CA LYS A 391 -26.57 -0.70 -27.65
C LYS A 391 -26.67 -2.01 -28.44
N LYS A 392 -25.94 -3.05 -28.06
CA LYS A 392 -26.01 -4.38 -28.69
C LYS A 392 -27.19 -5.26 -28.26
N ARG A 393 -27.86 -4.94 -27.14
CA ARG A 393 -29.05 -5.69 -26.65
C ARG A 393 -30.39 -5.10 -27.09
N LYS A 394 -30.42 -4.05 -27.91
CA LYS A 394 -31.64 -3.54 -28.55
C LYS A 394 -31.76 -4.03 -30.00
N SER A 395 -31.86 -5.34 -30.22
CA SER A 395 -32.40 -5.91 -31.48
C SER A 395 -32.57 -7.42 -31.43
N VAL A 396 -33.06 -8.00 -30.33
CA VAL A 396 -33.70 -9.32 -30.39
C VAL A 396 -34.82 -9.34 -29.35
N PHE A 397 -35.95 -8.72 -29.71
CA PHE A 397 -37.23 -9.22 -29.24
C PHE A 397 -37.41 -10.56 -29.94
N TYR A 398 -37.25 -11.67 -29.22
CA TYR A 398 -37.86 -12.91 -29.67
C TYR A 398 -39.37 -12.74 -29.50
N ILE A 399 -40.03 -12.63 -30.65
CA ILE A 399 -41.42 -13.07 -30.81
C ILE A 399 -41.39 -14.58 -30.61
N GLN A 400 -42.02 -15.04 -29.53
CA GLN A 400 -42.98 -16.16 -29.54
C GLN A 400 -43.69 -16.21 -28.20
#